data_AF-A0A6G0UCQ6-F1
#
_entry.id   AF-A0A6G0UCQ6-F1
#
_cell.length_a   1.000
_cell.length_b   1.000
_cell.length_c   1.000
_cell.angle_alpha   90.00
_cell.angle_beta   90.00
_cell.angle_gamma   90.00
#
_symmetry.space_group_name_H-M   'P 1'
#
loop_
_entity.id
_entity.type
_entity.pdbx_description
1 polymer ?
#
loop_
_entity_poly.entity_id
_entity_poly.type
_entity_poly.pdbx_seq_one_letter_code
_entity_poly.pdbx_strand_id
1 'polypeptide(L)'
;SLKKLKMDYIDLYLIHNPMGFMKTEGEDSIKIDEEGTWIPDLTVHFIETWKVLEDYYRAGKLKSIGVSNFNINQIQELWESASVKPQNLQVECHIYLPQEELLHKCKELGIVITSYGSLGSPKRSGMIDRGIPLVNPLVKELAEKYNKTAGQILLRQLIQRGICVIPKSSNEARIKENIEIFDFELSQEEMGRFEEIKERKRLFKFLETVHHPLFPWRDEME
;
A
#
# COMPACT_ATOMS: atom_id res chain seq x y z
N SER A 1 -19.34 7.79 1.08
CA SER A 1 -18.17 8.45 1.69
C SER A 1 -18.31 9.96 1.83
N LEU A 2 -18.58 10.71 0.75
CA LEU A 2 -18.73 12.19 0.76
C LEU A 2 -19.60 12.74 1.91
N LYS A 3 -20.83 12.20 2.08
CA LYS A 3 -21.73 12.59 3.19
C LYS A 3 -21.10 12.39 4.58
N LYS A 4 -20.35 11.29 4.80
CA LYS A 4 -19.68 11.01 6.08
C LYS A 4 -18.52 11.99 6.33
N LEU A 5 -17.79 12.35 5.27
CA LEU A 5 -16.68 13.31 5.31
C LEU A 5 -17.15 14.77 5.36
N LYS A 6 -18.41 15.05 5.01
CA LYS A 6 -18.97 16.40 4.81
C LYS A 6 -18.17 17.21 3.79
N MET A 7 -17.81 16.56 2.68
CA MET A 7 -17.05 17.15 1.56
C MET A 7 -17.81 16.94 0.25
N ASP A 8 -17.54 17.80 -0.73
CA ASP A 8 -18.14 17.73 -2.08
C ASP A 8 -17.34 16.88 -3.06
N TYR A 9 -16.05 16.66 -2.76
CA TYR A 9 -15.13 15.86 -3.54
C TYR A 9 -14.14 15.09 -2.65
N ILE A 10 -13.41 14.15 -3.26
CA ILE A 10 -12.28 13.44 -2.66
C ILE A 10 -11.08 13.59 -3.60
N ASP A 11 -9.90 13.92 -3.06
CA ASP A 11 -8.68 14.09 -3.86
C ASP A 11 -8.24 12.78 -4.53
N LEU A 12 -8.27 11.67 -3.80
CA LEU A 12 -7.90 10.35 -4.31
C LEU A 12 -8.84 9.27 -3.79
N TYR A 13 -9.40 8.46 -4.70
CA TYR A 13 -10.21 7.29 -4.36
C TYR A 13 -9.64 6.03 -4.99
N LEU A 14 -9.53 4.96 -4.19
CA LEU A 14 -8.86 3.73 -4.60
C LEU A 14 -9.83 2.55 -4.61
N ILE A 15 -9.74 1.68 -5.62
CA ILE A 15 -10.22 0.29 -5.47
C ILE A 15 -9.30 -0.38 -4.44
N HIS A 16 -9.86 -0.81 -3.31
CA HIS A 16 -9.04 -1.25 -2.16
C HIS A 16 -8.30 -2.57 -2.40
N ASN A 17 -8.91 -3.50 -3.13
CA ASN A 17 -8.33 -4.79 -3.52
C ASN A 17 -8.84 -5.17 -4.91
N PRO A 18 -8.09 -5.96 -5.69
CA PRO A 18 -8.56 -6.47 -6.99
C PRO A 18 -9.65 -7.54 -6.86
N MET A 19 -9.95 -7.97 -5.63
CA MET A 19 -10.84 -9.09 -5.31
C MET A 19 -12.24 -8.60 -4.94
N GLY A 20 -13.26 -9.20 -5.56
CA GLY A 20 -14.68 -8.98 -5.23
C GLY A 20 -15.16 -9.99 -4.19
N PHE A 21 -15.99 -9.57 -3.25
CA PHE A 21 -16.53 -10.45 -2.21
C PHE A 21 -18.02 -10.28 -2.04
N MET A 22 -18.70 -11.39 -1.78
CA MET A 22 -20.13 -11.39 -1.47
C MET A 22 -20.37 -10.62 -0.17
N LYS A 23 -21.45 -9.83 -0.13
CA LYS A 23 -21.91 -9.22 1.12
C LYS A 23 -22.84 -10.15 1.88
N THR A 24 -22.83 -10.01 3.20
CA THR A 24 -23.86 -10.62 4.04
C THR A 24 -25.20 -9.93 3.74
N GLU A 25 -26.26 -10.72 3.57
CA GLU A 25 -27.57 -10.19 3.20
C GLU A 25 -28.09 -9.19 4.24
N GLY A 26 -28.49 -8.01 3.79
CA GLY A 26 -28.95 -6.92 4.67
C GLY A 26 -27.86 -6.16 5.41
N GLU A 27 -26.58 -6.48 5.20
CA GLU A 27 -25.45 -5.82 5.85
C GLU A 27 -24.42 -5.28 4.84
N ASP A 28 -23.58 -4.35 5.31
CA ASP A 28 -22.41 -3.89 4.57
C ASP A 28 -21.15 -4.72 4.84
N SER A 29 -21.28 -5.80 5.62
CA SER A 29 -20.19 -6.72 5.98
C SER A 29 -19.93 -7.74 4.85
N ILE A 30 -18.69 -8.23 4.80
CA ILE A 30 -18.30 -9.29 3.85
C ILE A 30 -18.82 -10.63 4.39
N LYS A 31 -19.38 -11.44 3.51
CA LYS A 31 -19.84 -12.79 3.84
C LYS A 31 -18.63 -13.71 4.06
N ILE A 32 -18.63 -14.39 5.20
CA ILE A 32 -17.56 -15.28 5.65
C ILE A 32 -18.15 -16.69 5.86
N ASP A 33 -17.42 -17.73 5.48
CA ASP A 33 -17.82 -19.14 5.72
C ASP A 33 -17.46 -19.63 7.13
N GLU A 34 -17.73 -20.90 7.42
CA GLU A 34 -17.52 -21.50 8.74
C GLU A 34 -16.03 -21.56 9.12
N GLU A 35 -15.15 -21.60 8.14
CA GLU A 35 -13.70 -21.63 8.28
C GLU A 35 -13.06 -20.23 8.43
N GLY A 36 -13.87 -19.17 8.36
CA GLY A 36 -13.38 -17.79 8.47
C GLY A 36 -12.87 -17.21 7.14
N THR A 37 -13.17 -17.87 6.02
CA THR A 37 -12.74 -17.50 4.68
C THR A 37 -13.77 -16.57 4.02
N TRP A 38 -13.29 -15.56 3.30
CA TRP A 38 -14.17 -14.57 2.67
C TRP A 38 -14.76 -15.11 1.37
N ILE A 39 -16.09 -15.12 1.23
CA ILE A 39 -16.73 -15.73 0.06
C ILE A 39 -16.53 -14.84 -1.19
N PRO A 40 -15.84 -15.33 -2.23
CA PRO A 40 -15.60 -14.55 -3.45
C PRO A 40 -16.90 -14.22 -4.18
N ASP A 41 -17.00 -13.00 -4.70
CA ASP A 41 -17.98 -12.65 -5.72
C ASP A 41 -17.29 -12.69 -7.09
N LEU A 42 -17.46 -13.81 -7.79
CA LEU A 42 -16.85 -14.03 -9.11
C LEU A 42 -17.67 -13.41 -10.24
N THR A 43 -18.79 -12.75 -9.94
CA THR A 43 -19.63 -12.09 -10.94
C THR A 43 -19.18 -10.68 -11.27
N VAL A 44 -18.27 -10.11 -10.45
CA VAL A 44 -17.78 -8.73 -10.60
C VAL A 44 -16.28 -8.73 -10.85
N HIS A 45 -15.85 -8.08 -11.93
CA HIS A 45 -14.44 -7.83 -12.20
C HIS A 45 -14.04 -6.39 -11.82
N PHE A 46 -12.78 -6.18 -11.40
CA PHE A 46 -12.32 -4.82 -11.01
C PHE A 46 -12.39 -3.82 -12.17
N ILE A 47 -12.37 -4.26 -13.43
CA ILE A 47 -12.54 -3.40 -14.61
C ILE A 47 -13.92 -2.75 -14.64
N GLU A 48 -14.97 -3.49 -14.28
CA GLU A 48 -16.32 -2.93 -14.23
C GLU A 48 -16.44 -1.90 -13.10
N THR A 49 -15.82 -2.20 -11.96
CA THR A 49 -15.71 -1.24 -10.85
C THR A 49 -14.93 0.01 -11.28
N TRP A 50 -13.86 -0.15 -12.07
CA TRP A 50 -13.07 0.96 -12.57
C TRP A 50 -13.89 1.92 -13.42
N LYS A 51 -14.70 1.41 -14.36
CA LYS A 51 -15.58 2.24 -15.21
C LYS A 51 -16.48 3.15 -14.37
N VAL A 52 -17.02 2.65 -13.26
CA VAL A 52 -17.81 3.46 -12.32
C VAL A 52 -16.96 4.56 -11.69
N LEU A 53 -15.72 4.28 -11.27
CA LEU A 53 -14.79 5.29 -10.75
C LEU A 53 -14.48 6.37 -11.79
N GLU A 54 -14.33 6.01 -13.06
CA GLU A 54 -14.11 6.98 -14.15
C GLU A 54 -15.29 7.95 -14.29
N ASP A 55 -16.53 7.48 -14.13
CA ASP A 55 -17.71 8.35 -14.19
C ASP A 55 -17.73 9.36 -13.04
N TYR A 56 -17.38 8.93 -11.82
CA TYR A 56 -17.25 9.84 -10.69
C TYR A 56 -16.07 10.83 -10.83
N TYR A 57 -14.99 10.41 -11.50
CA TYR A 57 -13.89 11.29 -11.86
C TYR A 57 -14.36 12.37 -12.85
N ARG A 58 -15.03 11.98 -13.95
CA ARG A 58 -15.56 12.92 -14.95
C ARG A 58 -16.60 13.87 -14.37
N ALA A 59 -17.40 13.41 -13.41
CA ALA A 59 -18.35 14.23 -12.66
C ALA A 59 -17.69 15.18 -11.64
N GLY A 60 -16.36 15.18 -11.51
CA GLY A 60 -15.59 16.06 -10.63
C GLY A 60 -15.68 15.73 -9.15
N LYS A 61 -16.30 14.59 -8.79
CA LYS A 61 -16.44 14.09 -7.41
C LYS A 61 -15.16 13.44 -6.90
N LEU A 62 -14.37 12.87 -7.80
CA LEU A 62 -13.05 12.32 -7.52
C LEU A 62 -12.04 13.14 -8.35
N LYS A 63 -10.99 13.68 -7.72
CA LYS A 63 -9.95 14.44 -8.45
C LYS A 63 -8.89 13.54 -9.06
N SER A 64 -8.64 12.40 -8.43
CA SER A 64 -7.80 11.33 -8.92
C SER A 64 -8.37 9.98 -8.54
N ILE A 65 -8.10 8.97 -9.37
CA ILE A 65 -8.49 7.58 -9.12
C ILE A 65 -7.27 6.67 -9.22
N GLY A 66 -7.27 5.60 -8.43
CA GLY A 66 -6.18 4.64 -8.36
C GLY A 66 -6.62 3.31 -7.79
N VAL A 67 -5.67 2.44 -7.50
CA VAL A 67 -5.93 1.11 -6.96
C VAL A 67 -5.01 0.79 -5.79
N SER A 68 -5.35 -0.22 -5.02
CA SER A 68 -4.56 -0.71 -3.89
C SER A 68 -4.47 -2.22 -3.93
N ASN A 69 -3.31 -2.77 -3.58
CA ASN A 69 -3.02 -4.21 -3.56
C ASN A 69 -3.10 -4.89 -4.95
N PHE A 70 -2.83 -4.16 -6.03
CA PHE A 70 -2.76 -4.73 -7.38
C PHE A 70 -1.32 -5.14 -7.69
N ASN A 71 -1.15 -6.30 -8.33
CA ASN A 71 0.13 -6.74 -8.87
C ASN A 71 0.38 -6.20 -10.29
N ILE A 72 1.57 -6.50 -10.85
CA ILE A 72 1.97 -6.01 -12.18
C ILE A 72 0.98 -6.41 -13.28
N ASN A 73 0.51 -7.67 -13.28
CA ASN A 73 -0.41 -8.17 -14.29
C ASN A 73 -1.77 -7.47 -14.21
N GLN A 74 -2.30 -7.28 -13.01
CA GLN A 74 -3.57 -6.58 -12.80
C GLN A 74 -3.47 -5.09 -13.14
N ILE A 75 -2.33 -4.45 -12.85
CA ILE A 75 -2.06 -3.07 -13.29
C ILE A 75 -2.01 -2.99 -14.81
N GLN A 76 -1.35 -3.93 -15.49
CA GLN A 76 -1.28 -3.96 -16.95
C GLN A 76 -2.67 -4.15 -17.57
N GLU A 77 -3.46 -5.10 -17.08
CA GLU A 77 -4.82 -5.36 -17.54
C GLU A 77 -5.72 -4.12 -17.35
N LEU A 78 -5.64 -3.49 -16.18
CA LEU A 78 -6.36 -2.25 -15.90
C LEU A 78 -5.91 -1.13 -16.84
N TRP A 79 -4.60 -0.99 -17.03
CA TRP A 79 -4.01 0.04 -17.88
C TRP A 79 -4.51 -0.06 -19.32
N GLU A 80 -4.59 -1.27 -19.87
CA GLU A 80 -5.09 -1.50 -21.23
C GLU A 80 -6.58 -1.19 -21.37
N SER A 81 -7.36 -1.48 -20.34
CA SER A 81 -8.82 -1.33 -20.37
C SER A 81 -9.31 0.08 -20.00
N ALA A 82 -8.52 0.84 -19.23
CA ALA A 82 -8.93 2.11 -18.66
C ALA A 82 -8.92 3.26 -19.68
N SER A 83 -9.99 4.07 -19.68
CA SER A 83 -10.06 5.34 -20.40
C SER A 83 -9.43 6.48 -19.59
N VAL A 84 -9.62 6.47 -18.26
CA VAL A 84 -8.88 7.33 -17.31
C VAL A 84 -7.83 6.44 -16.64
N LYS A 85 -6.55 6.68 -16.93
CA LYS A 85 -5.46 5.85 -16.41
C LYS A 85 -5.35 5.96 -14.88
N PRO A 86 -5.03 4.86 -14.17
CA PRO A 86 -4.82 4.94 -12.72
C PRO A 86 -3.64 5.87 -12.41
N GLN A 87 -3.82 6.78 -11.47
CA GLN A 87 -2.80 7.77 -11.12
C GLN A 87 -1.99 7.36 -9.87
N ASN A 88 -2.52 6.41 -9.10
CA ASN A 88 -1.90 5.94 -7.87
C ASN A 88 -2.04 4.44 -7.69
N LEU A 89 -1.00 3.81 -7.15
CA LEU A 89 -1.01 2.46 -6.64
C LEU A 89 -0.58 2.45 -5.17
N GLN A 90 -1.48 2.04 -4.27
CA GLN A 90 -1.17 1.86 -2.87
C GLN A 90 -0.82 0.40 -2.55
N VAL A 91 0.37 0.13 -2.03
CA VAL A 91 0.84 -1.25 -1.71
C VAL A 91 1.68 -1.27 -0.44
N GLU A 92 1.81 -2.45 0.15
CA GLU A 92 2.80 -2.68 1.19
C GLU A 92 4.19 -2.45 0.61
N CYS A 93 4.93 -1.50 1.18
CA CYS A 93 6.29 -1.22 0.73
C CYS A 93 7.16 -0.76 1.90
N HIS A 94 8.24 -1.48 2.15
CA HIS A 94 9.23 -1.20 3.20
C HIS A 94 10.53 -1.96 2.89
N ILE A 95 11.54 -1.89 3.75
CA ILE A 95 12.87 -2.46 3.47
C ILE A 95 12.87 -3.98 3.17
N TYR A 96 11.93 -4.75 3.74
CA TYR A 96 11.78 -6.19 3.45
C TYR A 96 10.84 -6.51 2.27
N LEU A 97 10.17 -5.51 1.72
CA LEU A 97 9.30 -5.65 0.55
C LEU A 97 9.45 -4.37 -0.28
N PRO A 98 10.60 -4.21 -0.95
CA PRO A 98 10.96 -2.93 -1.56
C PRO A 98 10.14 -2.59 -2.80
N GLN A 99 9.45 -3.57 -3.40
CA GLN A 99 8.60 -3.41 -4.58
C GLN A 99 9.37 -2.93 -5.83
N GLU A 100 10.61 -3.38 -6.06
CA GLU A 100 11.45 -2.82 -7.13
C GLU A 100 10.84 -2.94 -8.54
N GLU A 101 10.42 -4.15 -8.93
CA GLU A 101 9.82 -4.39 -10.25
C GLU A 101 8.52 -3.60 -10.44
N LEU A 102 7.68 -3.59 -9.40
CA LEU A 102 6.41 -2.86 -9.41
C LEU A 102 6.64 -1.35 -9.46
N LEU A 103 7.64 -0.83 -8.75
CA LEU A 103 8.04 0.58 -8.77
C LEU A 103 8.54 0.97 -10.14
N HIS A 104 9.39 0.17 -10.77
CA HIS A 104 9.88 0.40 -12.12
C HIS A 104 8.71 0.49 -13.11
N LYS A 105 7.82 -0.52 -13.09
CA LYS A 105 6.64 -0.54 -13.96
C LYS A 105 5.73 0.66 -13.73
N CYS A 106 5.48 1.04 -12.48
CA CYS A 106 4.66 2.21 -12.17
C CYS A 106 5.30 3.50 -12.66
N LYS A 107 6.63 3.65 -12.54
CA LYS A 107 7.36 4.82 -13.09
C LYS A 107 7.23 4.91 -14.61
N GLU A 108 7.38 3.80 -15.33
CA GLU A 108 7.18 3.76 -16.80
C GLU A 108 5.78 4.24 -17.21
N LEU A 109 4.77 3.85 -16.43
CA LEU A 109 3.37 4.20 -16.67
C LEU A 109 2.96 5.57 -16.09
N GLY A 110 3.85 6.26 -15.38
CA GLY A 110 3.51 7.52 -14.68
C GLY A 110 2.55 7.35 -13.50
N ILE A 111 2.49 6.15 -12.90
CA ILE A 111 1.69 5.83 -11.71
C ILE A 111 2.52 6.11 -10.46
N VAL A 112 1.99 6.91 -9.53
CA VAL A 112 2.66 7.17 -8.25
C VAL A 112 2.39 6.03 -7.27
N ILE A 113 3.43 5.50 -6.63
CA ILE A 113 3.27 4.51 -5.55
C ILE A 113 3.07 5.20 -4.20
N THR A 114 2.14 4.68 -3.40
CA THR A 114 1.97 5.00 -1.98
C THR A 114 2.22 3.77 -1.13
N SER A 115 3.20 3.86 -0.24
CA SER A 115 3.53 2.84 0.74
C SER A 115 2.54 2.89 1.92
N TYR A 116 1.77 1.81 2.09
CA TYR A 116 1.21 1.47 3.40
C TYR A 116 2.16 0.51 4.13
N GLY A 117 2.00 0.41 5.46
CA GLY A 117 2.81 -0.52 6.24
C GLY A 117 4.29 -0.17 6.31
N SER A 118 4.67 1.07 5.95
CA SER A 118 6.07 1.55 5.85
C SER A 118 6.90 1.29 7.11
N LEU A 119 6.26 1.28 8.28
CA LEU A 119 6.86 1.07 9.60
C LEU A 119 6.65 -0.35 10.16
N GLY A 120 6.04 -1.26 9.40
CA GLY A 120 5.77 -2.65 9.80
C GLY A 120 4.61 -2.86 10.78
N SER A 121 3.76 -1.85 11.00
CA SER A 121 2.60 -1.94 11.90
C SER A 121 2.93 -2.48 13.32
N PRO A 122 3.85 -1.82 14.06
CA PRO A 122 4.35 -2.32 15.35
C PRO A 122 3.26 -2.53 16.42
N LYS A 123 2.10 -1.88 16.29
CA LYS A 123 0.97 -2.01 17.22
C LYS A 123 0.04 -3.21 16.93
N ARG A 124 0.22 -3.91 15.80
CA ARG A 124 -0.53 -5.14 15.52
C ARG A 124 0.10 -6.27 16.34
N SER A 125 -0.74 -7.05 17.01
CA SER A 125 -0.30 -8.11 17.93
C SER A 125 0.73 -9.05 17.28
N GLY A 126 1.82 -9.30 17.99
CA GLY A 126 2.91 -10.18 17.57
C GLY A 126 3.74 -9.68 16.38
N MET A 127 3.57 -8.44 15.90
CA MET A 127 4.38 -7.93 14.79
C MET A 127 5.83 -7.67 15.20
N ILE A 128 6.08 -7.07 16.37
CA ILE A 128 7.44 -6.76 16.82
C ILE A 128 8.29 -8.04 16.89
N ASP A 129 7.74 -9.12 17.46
CA ASP A 129 8.42 -10.41 17.60
C ASP A 129 8.65 -11.11 16.26
N ARG A 130 7.91 -10.74 15.21
CA ARG A 130 8.06 -11.28 13.86
C ARG A 130 9.17 -10.60 13.07
N GLY A 131 9.91 -9.65 13.64
CA GLY A 131 10.93 -8.88 12.92
C GLY A 131 10.29 -7.89 11.96
N ILE A 132 10.23 -6.62 12.38
CA ILE A 132 9.68 -5.51 11.60
C ILE A 132 10.79 -4.54 11.18
N PRO A 133 10.59 -3.74 10.12
CA PRO A 133 11.56 -2.76 9.65
C PRO A 133 12.18 -1.87 10.75
N LEU A 134 11.40 -1.52 11.77
CA LEU A 134 11.84 -0.64 12.87
C LEU A 134 13.00 -1.19 13.72
N VAL A 135 13.18 -2.51 13.78
CA VAL A 135 14.21 -3.13 14.63
C VAL A 135 15.46 -3.53 13.85
N ASN A 136 15.49 -3.29 12.54
CA ASN A 136 16.59 -3.67 11.65
C ASN A 136 17.90 -2.97 12.05
N PRO A 137 19.05 -3.67 12.11
CA PRO A 137 20.32 -3.09 12.53
C PRO A 137 20.78 -1.90 11.67
N LEU A 138 20.65 -1.98 10.33
CA LEU A 138 21.01 -0.89 9.42
C LEU A 138 20.18 0.37 9.73
N VAL A 139 18.88 0.19 9.98
CA VAL A 139 17.98 1.29 10.30
C VAL A 139 18.36 1.97 11.61
N LYS A 140 18.76 1.19 12.64
CA LYS A 140 19.22 1.73 13.93
C LYS A 140 20.54 2.47 13.81
N GLU A 141 21.49 1.91 13.07
CA GLU A 141 22.78 2.55 12.80
C GLU A 141 22.59 3.91 12.11
N LEU A 142 21.76 3.97 11.06
CA LEU A 142 21.48 5.22 10.36
C LEU A 142 20.69 6.20 11.24
N ALA A 143 19.78 5.71 12.07
CA ALA A 143 19.06 6.54 13.03
C ALA A 143 20.03 7.25 13.99
N GLU A 144 21.02 6.54 14.53
CA GLU A 144 22.08 7.12 15.36
C GLU A 144 22.92 8.14 14.58
N LYS A 145 23.37 7.79 13.37
CA LYS A 145 24.18 8.67 12.51
C LYS A 145 23.51 10.01 12.24
N TYR A 146 22.22 10.00 11.92
CA TYR A 146 21.47 11.21 11.58
C TYR A 146 20.84 11.91 12.78
N ASN A 147 20.99 11.35 14.00
CA ASN A 147 20.25 11.79 15.18
C ASN A 147 18.73 11.85 14.92
N LYS A 148 18.21 10.76 14.33
CA LYS A 148 16.82 10.56 13.94
C LYS A 148 16.29 9.26 14.54
N THR A 149 14.99 9.02 14.42
CA THR A 149 14.40 7.73 14.82
C THR A 149 14.44 6.72 13.69
N ALA A 150 14.36 5.44 14.04
CA ALA A 150 14.22 4.36 13.06
C ALA A 150 13.03 4.59 12.11
N GLY A 151 11.93 5.16 12.61
CA GLY A 151 10.76 5.49 11.80
C GLY A 151 11.08 6.56 10.75
N GLN A 152 11.80 7.62 11.14
CA GLN A 152 12.23 8.68 10.22
C GLN A 152 13.15 8.15 9.11
N ILE A 153 14.10 7.27 9.43
CA ILE A 153 14.97 6.63 8.43
C ILE A 153 14.16 5.80 7.42
N LEU A 154 13.22 4.97 7.90
CA LEU A 154 12.37 4.14 7.05
C LEU A 154 11.47 4.95 6.13
N LEU A 155 10.96 6.09 6.60
CA LEU A 155 10.15 6.98 5.78
C LEU A 155 11.01 7.77 4.79
N ARG A 156 12.18 8.26 5.22
CA ARG A 156 13.10 9.02 4.38
C ARG A 156 13.56 8.23 3.16
N GLN A 157 13.96 6.97 3.34
CA GLN A 157 14.41 6.16 2.21
C GLN A 157 13.30 5.96 1.16
N LEU A 158 12.03 5.79 1.59
CA LEU A 158 10.91 5.63 0.65
C LEU A 158 10.66 6.90 -0.15
N ILE A 159 10.63 8.07 0.50
CA ILE A 159 10.38 9.33 -0.22
C ILE A 159 11.54 9.67 -1.17
N GLN A 160 12.79 9.31 -0.83
CA GLN A 160 13.93 9.46 -1.74
C GLN A 160 13.84 8.57 -2.98
N ARG A 161 13.16 7.41 -2.89
CA ARG A 161 12.87 6.55 -4.05
C ARG A 161 11.71 7.07 -4.92
N GLY A 162 11.08 8.17 -4.51
CA GLY A 162 9.88 8.74 -5.15
C GLY A 162 8.58 8.06 -4.73
N ILE A 163 8.56 7.37 -3.59
CA ILE A 163 7.37 6.68 -3.05
C ILE A 163 6.72 7.55 -1.99
N CYS A 164 5.42 7.80 -2.12
CA CYS A 164 4.64 8.47 -1.08
C CYS A 164 4.49 7.57 0.15
N VAL A 165 4.46 8.15 1.35
CA VAL A 165 4.31 7.41 2.62
C VAL A 165 3.11 7.90 3.41
N ILE A 166 2.39 6.98 4.07
CA ILE A 166 1.20 7.29 4.89
C ILE A 166 1.31 6.68 6.30
N PRO A 167 2.33 7.05 7.10
CA PRO A 167 2.53 6.47 8.41
C PRO A 167 1.40 6.84 9.39
N LYS A 168 0.66 5.84 9.87
CA LYS A 168 -0.42 6.04 10.83
C LYS A 168 0.13 6.24 12.25
N SER A 169 -0.24 7.33 12.90
CA SER A 169 -0.12 7.51 14.35
C SER A 169 -1.34 8.21 14.91
N SER A 170 -1.68 7.90 16.16
CA SER A 170 -2.67 8.62 16.98
C SER A 170 -2.03 9.24 18.22
N ASN A 171 -0.70 9.28 18.26
CA ASN A 171 0.08 9.88 19.33
C ASN A 171 0.79 11.11 18.76
N GLU A 172 0.60 12.24 19.43
CA GLU A 172 1.05 13.56 18.98
C GLU A 172 2.55 13.62 18.74
N ALA A 173 3.37 13.13 19.68
CA ALA A 173 4.83 13.14 19.54
C ALA A 173 5.28 12.37 18.29
N ARG A 174 4.72 11.18 18.04
CA ARG A 174 5.01 10.41 16.83
C ARG A 174 4.49 11.06 15.55
N ILE A 175 3.41 11.83 15.61
CA ILE A 175 2.91 12.57 14.44
C ILE A 175 3.93 13.65 14.05
N LYS A 176 4.46 14.39 15.04
CA LYS A 176 5.52 15.39 14.82
C LYS A 176 6.81 14.72 14.33
N GLU A 177 7.22 13.64 14.97
CA GLU A 177 8.40 12.88 14.57
C GLU A 177 8.33 12.40 13.11
N ASN A 178 7.19 11.83 12.69
CA ASN A 178 7.04 11.25 11.35
C ASN A 178 7.13 12.29 10.20
N ILE A 179 6.87 13.58 10.45
CA ILE A 179 6.95 14.63 9.42
C ILE A 179 8.34 15.27 9.34
N GLU A 180 9.18 15.12 10.37
CA GLU A 180 10.56 15.65 10.44
C GLU A 180 11.56 14.79 9.64
N ILE A 181 11.24 14.57 8.36
CA ILE A 181 11.99 13.74 7.41
C ILE A 181 12.49 14.52 6.18
N PHE A 182 12.38 15.84 6.21
CA PHE A 182 12.77 16.73 5.11
C PHE A 182 14.02 17.56 5.40
N ASP A 183 14.55 17.49 6.61
CA ASP A 183 15.73 18.21 7.10
C ASP A 183 17.03 17.39 7.04
N PHE A 184 16.97 16.17 6.50
CA PHE A 184 18.13 15.31 6.24
C PHE A 184 17.93 14.51 4.96
N GLU A 185 19.03 13.95 4.44
CA GLU A 185 19.04 13.09 3.26
C GLU A 185 20.01 11.93 3.48
N LEU A 186 19.59 10.72 3.09
CA LEU A 186 20.43 9.53 3.07
C LEU A 186 21.30 9.58 1.81
N SER A 187 22.60 9.29 1.96
CA SER A 187 23.53 9.28 0.83
C SER A 187 23.20 8.15 -0.15
N GLN A 188 23.71 8.23 -1.38
CA GLN A 188 23.54 7.15 -2.37
C GLN A 188 24.11 5.82 -1.89
N GLU A 189 25.23 5.85 -1.16
CA GLU A 189 25.82 4.67 -0.53
C GLU A 189 24.86 4.05 0.50
N GLU A 190 24.24 4.88 1.35
CA GLU A 190 23.29 4.40 2.36
C GLU A 190 21.98 3.89 1.75
N MET A 191 21.52 4.53 0.68
CA MET A 191 20.40 4.04 -0.12
C MET A 191 20.72 2.66 -0.71
N GLY A 192 21.92 2.48 -1.28
CA GLY A 192 22.40 1.20 -1.80
C GLY A 192 22.44 0.08 -0.75
N ARG A 193 22.77 0.41 0.51
CA ARG A 193 22.75 -0.57 1.63
C ARG A 193 21.36 -1.17 1.89
N PHE A 194 20.27 -0.46 1.59
CA PHE A 194 18.92 -1.02 1.69
C PHE A 194 18.65 -2.07 0.62
N GLU A 195 19.21 -1.90 -0.58
CA GLU A 195 19.07 -2.86 -1.70
C GLU A 195 19.78 -4.19 -1.39
N GLU A 196 20.86 -4.14 -0.60
CA GLU A 196 21.64 -5.30 -0.16
C GLU A 196 20.95 -6.16 0.91
N ILE A 197 19.88 -5.67 1.55
CA ILE A 197 19.10 -6.47 2.50
C ILE A 197 18.59 -7.70 1.75
N LYS A 198 18.95 -8.91 2.19
CA LYS A 198 18.51 -10.16 1.54
C LYS A 198 17.13 -10.64 2.00
N GLU A 199 16.72 -10.26 3.20
CA GLU A 199 15.43 -10.67 3.76
C GLU A 199 14.27 -10.08 2.94
N ARG A 200 13.38 -10.96 2.46
CA ARG A 200 12.16 -10.57 1.74
C ARG A 200 10.95 -11.13 2.47
N LYS A 201 10.02 -10.24 2.83
CA LYS A 201 8.88 -10.60 3.67
C LYS A 201 7.72 -9.64 3.50
N ARG A 202 6.55 -10.21 3.22
CA ARG A 202 5.24 -9.55 3.33
C ARG A 202 4.65 -9.73 4.73
N LEU A 203 4.26 -8.62 5.36
CA LEU A 203 3.64 -8.56 6.69
C LEU A 203 2.11 -8.61 6.60
N PHE A 204 1.50 -8.15 5.51
CA PHE A 204 0.05 -8.17 5.29
C PHE A 204 -0.31 -9.22 4.26
N LYS A 205 -0.58 -10.44 4.73
CA LYS A 205 -0.76 -11.63 3.87
C LYS A 205 -2.17 -11.83 3.32
N PHE A 206 -3.20 -11.32 4.01
CA PHE A 206 -4.62 -11.51 3.65
C PHE A 206 -4.99 -12.99 3.45
N LEU A 207 -4.63 -13.83 4.42
CA LEU A 207 -4.76 -15.30 4.31
C LEU A 207 -6.21 -15.74 4.10
N GLU A 208 -7.16 -14.98 4.62
CA GLU A 208 -8.61 -15.20 4.52
C GLU A 208 -9.16 -15.05 3.09
N THR A 209 -8.31 -14.62 2.14
CA THR A 209 -8.67 -14.31 0.75
C THR A 209 -7.86 -15.07 -0.30
N VAL A 210 -6.95 -15.97 0.12
CA VAL A 210 -5.96 -16.63 -0.74
C VAL A 210 -6.57 -17.52 -1.84
N HIS A 211 -7.79 -18.00 -1.63
CA HIS A 211 -8.57 -18.79 -2.57
C HIS A 211 -9.20 -17.95 -3.69
N HIS A 212 -9.25 -16.62 -3.57
CA HIS A 212 -9.80 -15.75 -4.60
C HIS A 212 -8.92 -15.80 -5.87
N PRO A 213 -9.48 -15.98 -7.08
CA PRO A 213 -8.70 -16.07 -8.32
C PRO A 213 -7.81 -14.85 -8.58
N LEU A 214 -8.31 -13.66 -8.28
CA LEU A 214 -7.59 -12.37 -8.38
C LEU A 214 -6.68 -12.05 -7.16
N PHE A 215 -6.31 -13.04 -6.35
CA PHE A 215 -5.38 -12.82 -5.24
C PHE A 215 -4.00 -12.38 -5.76
N PRO A 216 -3.46 -11.22 -5.33
CA PRO A 216 -2.38 -10.53 -6.03
C PRO A 216 -0.96 -11.09 -5.84
N TRP A 217 -0.68 -11.85 -4.79
CA TRP A 217 0.68 -12.36 -4.49
C TRP A 217 0.67 -13.86 -4.21
N ARG A 218 -0.02 -14.63 -5.07
CA ARG A 218 -0.10 -16.10 -4.95
C ARG A 218 1.29 -16.74 -4.98
N ASP A 219 2.16 -16.26 -5.87
CA ASP A 219 3.52 -16.77 -6.05
C ASP A 219 4.44 -16.52 -4.84
N GLU A 220 4.05 -15.63 -3.91
CA GLU A 220 4.78 -15.35 -2.66
C GLU A 220 4.32 -16.24 -1.49
N MET A 221 3.28 -17.06 -1.69
CA MET A 221 2.67 -17.90 -0.65
C MET A 221 3.11 -19.37 -0.73
N GLU A 222 3.80 -19.77 -1.81
CA GLU A 222 4.42 -21.09 -2.00
C GLU A 222 5.84 -21.13 -1.39
#